data_AF-A0A5A7QGG2-F1
#
_entry.id   AF-A0A5A7QGG2-F1
#
_cell.length_a   1.000
_cell.length_b   1.000
_cell.length_c   1.000
_cell.angle_alpha   90.00
_cell.angle_beta   90.00
_cell.angle_gamma   90.00
#
_symmetry.space_group_name_H-M   'P 1'
#
loop_
_entity.id
_entity.type
_entity.pdbx_description
1 polymer ?
#
loop_
_entity_poly.entity_id
_entity_poly.type
_entity_poly.pdbx_seq_one_letter_code
_entity_poly.pdbx_strand_id
1 'polypeptide(L)'
;MVDNAVMKEVCGFTMAGTRSKAIDFDAKRSWAEISPHTTWDSAGMSNGLIQDLATAIVHRFICYNIFGKKEANKVSEVELFLLWTMRAGVRVCPMTFLQNSLQEIALTRRGLPALGASTAKSAVSSNEYEKPI
;
A
#
# COMPACT_ATOMS: atom_id res chain seq x y z
N MET A 1 -15.33 1.20 11.04
CA MET A 1 -14.58 0.10 10.41
C MET A 1 -15.50 -0.52 9.38
N VAL A 2 -15.07 -0.70 8.12
CA VAL A 2 -15.90 -1.40 7.14
C VAL A 2 -15.98 -2.87 7.57
N ASP A 3 -17.19 -3.38 7.82
CA ASP A 3 -17.35 -4.77 8.21
C ASP A 3 -17.38 -5.70 6.97
N ASN A 4 -17.30 -7.00 7.22
CA ASN A 4 -17.25 -8.01 6.16
C ASN A 4 -18.53 -8.09 5.31
N ALA A 5 -19.68 -7.73 5.87
CA ALA A 5 -20.95 -7.74 5.15
C ALA A 5 -20.98 -6.60 4.14
N VAL A 6 -20.60 -5.38 4.56
CA VAL A 6 -20.50 -4.21 3.66
C VAL A 6 -19.50 -4.44 2.54
N MET A 7 -18.33 -5.03 2.85
CA MET A 7 -17.34 -5.37 1.81
C MET A 7 -17.88 -6.37 0.78
N LYS A 8 -18.58 -7.41 1.25
CA LYS A 8 -19.15 -8.42 0.35
C LYS A 8 -20.26 -7.83 -0.52
N GLU A 9 -21.10 -6.98 0.05
CA GLU A 9 -22.19 -6.32 -0.65
C GLU A 9 -21.70 -5.36 -1.74
N VAL A 10 -20.77 -4.46 -1.40
CA VAL A 10 -20.30 -3.40 -2.31
C VAL A 10 -19.29 -3.92 -3.32
N CYS A 11 -18.36 -4.77 -2.89
CA CYS A 11 -17.22 -5.18 -3.71
C CYS A 11 -17.30 -6.62 -4.21
N GLY A 12 -18.28 -7.41 -3.78
CA GLY A 12 -18.46 -8.81 -4.19
C GLY A 12 -17.47 -9.79 -3.55
N PHE A 13 -16.62 -9.34 -2.61
CA PHE A 13 -15.65 -10.19 -1.91
C PHE A 13 -15.56 -9.87 -0.42
N THR A 14 -15.20 -10.87 0.38
CA THR A 14 -15.00 -10.73 1.84
C THR A 14 -13.55 -10.36 2.17
N MET A 15 -13.32 -9.73 3.33
CA MET A 15 -11.97 -9.63 3.89
C MET A 15 -11.52 -11.00 4.41
N ALA A 16 -10.64 -11.66 3.67
CA ALA A 16 -10.06 -12.96 3.99
C ALA A 16 -8.54 -12.85 4.20
N GLY A 17 -7.97 -13.75 5.00
CA GLY A 17 -6.55 -13.76 5.36
C GLY A 17 -6.26 -13.10 6.71
N THR A 18 -5.01 -13.18 7.16
CA THR A 18 -4.59 -12.57 8.43
C THR A 18 -4.71 -11.04 8.36
N ARG A 19 -5.17 -10.46 9.46
CA ARG A 19 -5.33 -9.00 9.65
C ARG A 19 -4.20 -8.39 10.48
N SER A 20 -3.38 -9.23 11.10
CA SER A 20 -2.25 -8.86 11.94
C SER A 20 -0.97 -9.52 11.43
N LYS A 21 0.18 -9.00 11.88
CA LYS A 21 1.48 -9.64 11.64
C LYS A 21 1.42 -11.10 12.10
N ALA A 22 1.94 -11.98 11.27
CA ALA A 22 2.06 -13.40 11.59
C ALA A 22 3.14 -13.59 12.67
N ILE A 23 2.98 -14.61 13.53
CA ILE A 23 3.88 -14.85 14.68
C ILE A 23 5.31 -15.15 14.22
N ASP A 24 5.46 -15.74 13.04
CA ASP A 24 6.71 -16.12 12.40
C ASP A 24 7.36 -15.00 11.59
N PHE A 25 6.71 -13.83 11.48
CA PHE A 25 7.30 -12.70 10.78
C PHE A 25 8.46 -12.10 11.59
N ASP A 26 9.67 -12.21 11.05
CA ASP A 26 10.87 -11.54 11.53
C ASP A 26 11.36 -10.56 10.47
N ALA A 27 11.35 -9.26 10.79
CA ALA A 27 11.71 -8.21 9.84
C ALA A 27 13.17 -8.31 9.37
N LYS A 28 14.10 -8.66 10.27
CA LYS A 28 15.53 -8.74 9.93
C LYS A 28 15.81 -9.92 8.99
N ARG A 29 15.25 -11.08 9.29
CA ARG A 29 15.35 -12.28 8.47
C ARG A 29 14.67 -12.07 7.12
N SER A 30 13.44 -11.55 7.12
CA SER A 30 12.68 -11.27 5.89
C SER A 30 13.40 -10.26 4.99
N TRP A 31 14.03 -9.24 5.58
CA TRP A 31 14.83 -8.28 4.83
C TRP A 31 16.07 -8.91 4.19
N ALA A 32 16.80 -9.74 4.94
CA ALA A 32 17.98 -10.45 4.44
C ALA A 32 17.67 -11.42 3.29
N GLU A 33 16.41 -11.84 3.12
CA GLU A 33 15.98 -12.69 2.01
C GLU A 33 15.69 -11.93 0.70
N ILE A 34 15.54 -10.60 0.74
CA ILE A 34 15.26 -9.74 -0.43
C ILE A 34 16.38 -8.74 -0.73
N SER A 35 17.34 -8.60 0.20
CA SER A 35 18.43 -7.63 0.12
C SER A 35 19.77 -8.28 0.54
N PRO A 36 20.89 -7.92 -0.11
CA PRO A 36 22.22 -8.37 0.31
C PRO A 36 22.65 -7.74 1.65
N HIS A 37 21.95 -6.71 2.12
CA HIS A 37 22.22 -6.05 3.39
C HIS A 37 21.45 -6.74 4.51
N THR A 38 22.16 -7.39 5.44
CA THR A 38 21.55 -8.16 6.55
C THR A 38 21.10 -7.32 7.74
N THR A 39 21.25 -5.99 7.66
CA THR A 39 20.81 -5.05 8.68
C THR A 39 19.40 -4.56 8.38
N TRP A 40 18.57 -4.50 9.40
CA TRP A 40 17.23 -3.90 9.33
C TRP A 40 17.18 -2.69 10.26
N ASP A 41 16.67 -1.57 9.74
CA ASP A 41 16.33 -0.37 10.50
C ASP A 41 14.81 -0.30 10.63
N SER A 42 14.29 -0.18 11.86
CA SER A 42 12.86 -0.04 12.12
C SER A 42 12.28 1.27 11.58
N ALA A 43 13.11 2.29 11.33
CA ALA A 43 12.73 3.50 10.61
C ALA A 43 12.53 3.28 9.09
N GLY A 44 12.82 2.07 8.60
CA GLY A 44 12.62 1.62 7.23
C GLY A 44 13.88 1.67 6.38
N MET A 45 14.03 0.67 5.51
CA MET A 45 15.17 0.51 4.61
C MET A 45 14.92 1.16 3.25
N SER A 46 15.95 1.56 2.51
CA SER A 46 15.75 2.08 1.15
C SER A 46 15.22 1.00 0.21
N ASN A 47 14.17 1.30 -0.57
CA ASN A 47 13.63 0.35 -1.54
C ASN A 47 14.60 0.02 -2.70
N GLY A 48 15.62 0.86 -2.93
CA GLY A 48 16.69 0.62 -3.89
C GLY A 48 17.62 -0.52 -3.49
N LEU A 49 17.54 -0.99 -2.24
CA LEU A 49 18.32 -2.10 -1.71
C LEU A 49 17.63 -3.46 -1.88
N ILE A 50 16.39 -3.49 -2.39
CA ILE A 50 15.71 -4.73 -2.78
C ILE A 50 16.35 -5.24 -4.06
N GLN A 51 17.01 -6.39 -4.01
CA GLN A 51 17.60 -7.05 -5.18
C GLN A 51 16.66 -8.05 -5.85
N ASP A 52 15.70 -8.60 -5.10
CA ASP A 52 14.67 -9.44 -5.70
C ASP A 52 13.75 -8.61 -6.61
N LEU A 53 13.84 -8.84 -7.92
CA LEU A 53 13.16 -8.02 -8.93
C LEU A 53 11.64 -8.08 -8.78
N ALA A 54 11.07 -9.26 -8.52
CA ALA A 54 9.63 -9.41 -8.35
C ALA A 54 9.13 -8.61 -7.14
N THR A 55 9.82 -8.73 -6.00
CA THR A 55 9.53 -7.95 -4.78
C THR A 55 9.66 -6.45 -5.04
N ALA A 56 10.72 -6.00 -5.74
CA ALA A 56 10.93 -4.59 -6.04
C ALA A 56 9.81 -4.01 -6.93
N ILE A 57 9.35 -4.77 -7.94
CA ILE A 57 8.24 -4.37 -8.81
C ILE A 57 6.94 -4.26 -8.00
N VAL A 58 6.64 -5.26 -7.17
CA VAL A 58 5.41 -5.28 -6.36
C VAL A 58 5.40 -4.16 -5.32
N HIS A 59 6.51 -3.93 -4.62
CA HIS A 59 6.65 -2.81 -3.67
C HIS A 59 6.37 -1.47 -4.37
N ARG A 60 7.03 -1.22 -5.50
CA ARG A 60 6.82 0.01 -6.26
C ARG A 60 5.37 0.14 -6.73
N PHE A 61 4.78 -0.92 -7.27
CA PHE A 61 3.40 -0.88 -7.74
C PHE A 61 2.43 -0.49 -6.62
N ILE A 62 2.49 -1.16 -5.47
CA ILE A 62 1.57 -0.90 -4.36
C ILE A 62 1.85 0.48 -3.73
N CYS A 63 3.10 0.72 -3.33
CA CYS A 63 3.44 1.92 -2.56
C CYS A 63 3.38 3.20 -3.39
N TYR A 64 3.65 3.15 -4.71
CA TYR A 64 3.52 4.34 -5.56
C TYR A 64 2.04 4.72 -5.75
N ASN A 65 1.15 3.72 -5.86
CA ASN A 65 -0.28 3.98 -5.98
C ASN A 65 -0.94 4.41 -4.66
N ILE A 66 -0.36 4.07 -3.50
CA ILE A 66 -0.90 4.50 -2.21
C ILE A 66 -0.28 5.81 -1.75
N PHE A 67 1.04 5.93 -1.75
CA PHE A 67 1.76 7.07 -1.14
C PHE A 67 2.41 8.01 -2.16
N GLY A 68 2.45 7.62 -3.44
CA GLY A 68 3.22 8.34 -4.46
C GLY A 68 4.72 8.03 -4.43
N LYS A 69 5.40 8.36 -5.53
CA LYS A 69 6.82 8.04 -5.74
C LYS A 69 7.76 8.57 -4.64
N LYS A 70 7.48 9.78 -4.11
CA LYS A 70 8.35 10.47 -3.16
C LYS A 70 8.37 9.77 -1.79
N GLU A 71 7.20 9.32 -1.33
CA GLU A 71 7.06 8.70 0.00
C GLU A 71 7.35 7.19 -0.03
N ALA A 72 7.22 6.54 -1.20
CA ALA A 72 7.50 5.13 -1.39
C ALA A 72 8.99 4.80 -1.61
N ASN A 73 9.93 5.65 -1.15
CA ASN A 73 11.37 5.45 -1.30
C ASN A 73 11.99 4.57 -0.19
N LYS A 74 11.25 4.37 0.90
CA LYS A 74 11.59 3.47 1.99
C LYS A 74 10.61 2.31 2.04
N VAL A 75 11.07 1.22 2.62
CA VAL A 75 10.30 0.01 2.93
C VAL A 75 10.07 0.03 4.42
N SER A 76 8.82 0.29 4.84
CA SER A 76 8.43 0.19 6.24
C SER A 76 8.31 -1.27 6.68
N GLU A 77 8.25 -1.53 8.00
CA GLU A 77 8.05 -2.89 8.51
C GLU A 77 6.70 -3.50 8.07
N VAL A 78 5.67 -2.65 7.93
CA VAL A 78 4.34 -3.07 7.47
C VAL A 78 4.38 -3.47 6.00
N GLU A 79 5.09 -2.70 5.17
CA GLU A 79 5.33 -3.05 3.76
C GLU A 79 6.17 -4.32 3.64
N LEU A 80 7.22 -4.45 4.46
CA LEU A 80 8.04 -5.66 4.47
C LEU A 80 7.23 -6.90 4.85
N PHE A 81 6.33 -6.78 5.84
CA PHE A 81 5.41 -7.86 6.19
C PHE A 81 4.52 -8.26 5.00
N LEU A 82 3.97 -7.28 4.28
CA LEU A 82 3.17 -7.55 3.07
C LEU A 82 3.98 -8.30 2.00
N LEU A 83 5.20 -7.84 1.71
CA LEU A 83 6.09 -8.49 0.75
C LEU A 83 6.48 -9.91 1.17
N TRP A 84 6.78 -10.11 2.46
CA TRP A 84 7.07 -11.43 3.02
C TRP A 84 5.88 -12.37 2.87
N THR A 85 4.64 -11.92 3.15
CA THR A 85 3.46 -12.78 3.01
C THR A 85 3.22 -13.27 1.59
N MET A 86 3.49 -12.42 0.60
CA MET A 86 3.40 -12.80 -0.82
C MET A 86 4.43 -13.87 -1.19
N ARG A 87 5.66 -13.75 -0.66
CA ARG A 87 6.73 -14.73 -0.89
C ARG A 87 6.51 -16.05 -0.14
N ALA A 88 6.01 -15.98 1.09
CA ALA A 88 5.76 -17.14 1.93
C ALA A 88 4.44 -17.86 1.60
N GLY A 89 3.63 -17.34 0.67
CA GLY A 89 2.31 -17.89 0.34
C GLY A 89 1.28 -17.73 1.47
N VAL A 90 1.54 -16.82 2.42
CA VAL A 90 0.64 -16.54 3.54
C VAL A 90 -0.46 -15.59 3.06
N ARG A 91 -1.73 -15.99 3.23
CA ARG A 91 -2.86 -15.14 2.86
C ARG A 91 -3.02 -13.99 3.87
N VAL A 92 -2.81 -12.77 3.41
CA VAL A 92 -3.14 -11.53 4.13
C VAL A 92 -4.41 -10.91 3.58
N CYS A 93 -5.11 -10.14 4.41
CA CYS A 93 -6.19 -9.27 3.98
C CYS A 93 -5.64 -7.94 3.42
N PRO A 94 -5.61 -7.72 2.09
CA PRO A 94 -5.04 -6.50 1.52
C PRO A 94 -5.84 -5.25 1.89
N MET A 95 -7.14 -5.40 2.14
CA MET A 95 -8.03 -4.31 2.57
C MET A 95 -7.65 -3.77 3.95
N THR A 96 -7.22 -4.63 4.87
CA THR A 96 -6.76 -4.19 6.19
C THR A 96 -5.46 -3.40 6.06
N PHE A 97 -4.53 -3.84 5.20
CA PHE A 97 -3.33 -3.08 4.89
C PHE A 97 -3.68 -1.71 4.30
N LEU A 98 -4.51 -1.66 3.26
CA LEU A 98 -4.92 -0.42 2.61
C LEU A 98 -5.62 0.53 3.58
N GLN A 99 -6.55 0.02 4.40
CA GLN A 99 -7.26 0.83 5.40
C GLN A 99 -6.29 1.43 6.42
N ASN A 100 -5.36 0.63 6.95
CA ASN A 100 -4.36 1.11 7.90
C ASN A 100 -3.45 2.17 7.26
N SER A 101 -3.01 1.96 6.01
CA SER A 101 -2.21 2.93 5.27
C SER A 101 -2.95 4.24 5.04
N LEU A 102 -4.22 4.20 4.64
CA LEU A 102 -5.04 5.40 4.44
C LEU A 102 -5.33 6.14 5.74
N GLN A 103 -5.55 5.40 6.83
CA GLN A 103 -5.73 5.99 8.16
C GLN A 103 -4.45 6.69 8.63
N GLU A 104 -3.27 6.08 8.44
CA GLU A 104 -1.98 6.71 8.73
C GLU A 104 -1.78 8.00 7.92
N ILE A 105 -2.12 8.01 6.63
CA ILE A 105 -2.04 9.23 5.80
C ILE A 105 -2.97 10.32 6.35
N ALA A 106 -4.22 9.97 6.67
CA ALA A 106 -5.21 10.89 7.22
C ALA A 106 -4.76 11.49 8.56
N LEU A 107 -4.15 10.68 9.44
CA LEU A 107 -3.69 11.10 10.76
C LEU A 107 -2.39 11.92 10.71
N THR A 108 -1.43 11.54 9.87
CA THR A 108 -0.10 12.16 9.83
C THR A 108 0.00 13.38 8.92
N ARG A 109 -1.05 13.68 8.14
CA ARG A 109 -1.01 14.67 7.04
C ARG A 109 0.15 14.45 6.08
N ARG A 110 0.65 13.21 5.97
CA ARG A 110 1.49 12.81 4.83
C ARG A 110 0.70 13.06 3.54
N GLY A 111 1.40 13.26 2.43
CA GLY A 111 0.78 13.70 1.17
C GLY A 111 -0.47 12.87 0.84
N LEU A 112 -1.48 13.53 0.24
CA LEU A 112 -2.73 12.86 -0.15
C LEU A 112 -2.41 11.52 -0.84
N PRO A 113 -3.13 10.43 -0.50
CA PRO A 113 -2.89 9.15 -1.11
C PRO A 113 -2.97 9.31 -2.64
N ALA A 114 -1.96 8.86 -3.36
CA ALA A 114 -1.91 8.98 -4.82
C ALA A 114 -2.76 7.88 -5.48
N LEU A 115 -3.96 7.62 -4.95
CA LEU A 115 -4.92 6.69 -5.52
C LEU A 115 -5.46 7.29 -6.82
N GLY A 116 -4.73 7.06 -7.91
CA GLY A 116 -5.14 7.39 -9.27
C GLY A 116 -4.80 8.82 -9.72
N ALA A 117 -3.55 9.04 -10.14
CA ALA A 117 -3.27 9.96 -11.24
C ALA A 117 -3.09 9.18 -12.56
N SER A 118 -4.00 8.26 -12.85
CA SER A 118 -4.27 7.87 -14.24
C SER A 118 -5.18 8.95 -14.82
N THR A 119 -4.60 9.80 -15.67
CA THR A 119 -5.25 10.94 -16.32
C THR A 119 -6.61 10.60 -16.92
N ALA A 120 -7.69 11.12 -16.35
CA ALA A 120 -8.85 11.53 -17.11
C ALA A 120 -8.85 13.06 -17.12
N LYS A 121 -8.40 13.65 -18.23
CA LYS A 121 -8.73 15.04 -18.54
C LYS A 121 -10.25 15.11 -18.68
N SER A 122 -10.96 15.47 -17.61
CA SER A 122 -12.28 16.04 -17.78
C SER A 122 -12.07 17.46 -18.26
N ALA A 123 -12.04 17.62 -19.58
CA ALA A 123 -12.32 18.89 -20.21
C ALA A 123 -13.79 19.22 -19.89
N VAL A 124 -14.04 19.90 -18.79
CA VAL A 124 -15.31 20.61 -18.62
C VAL A 124 -15.13 21.94 -19.33
N SER A 125 -15.58 21.96 -20.57
CA SER A 125 -15.94 23.17 -21.31
C SER A 125 -16.89 24.00 -20.45
N SER A 126 -16.43 25.16 -19.98
CA SER A 126 -17.31 26.16 -19.37
C SER A 126 -18.21 26.74 -20.45
N ASN A 127 -19.38 26.13 -20.67
CA ASN A 127 -20.50 26.79 -21.33
C ASN A 127 -21.75 26.57 -20.47
N GLU A 128 -22.54 27.65 -20.39
CA GLU A 128 -23.89 27.76 -19.87
C GLU A 128 -24.06 27.78 -18.35
N TYR A 129 -23.93 28.99 -17.80
CA TYR A 129 -24.95 29.48 -16.87
C TYR A 129 -25.71 30.62 -17.55
N GLU A 130 -26.82 30.28 -18.19
CA GLU A 130 -27.97 31.19 -18.25
C GLU A 130 -28.36 31.56 -16.80
N LYS A 131 -28.48 32.85 -16.53
CA LYS A 131 -29.27 33.36 -15.41
C LYS A 131 -30.46 34.12 -16.00
N PRO A 132 -31.69 33.84 -15.54
CA PRO A 132 -32.84 34.65 -15.92
C PRO A 132 -32.82 35.98 -15.15
N ILE A 133 -33.06 37.07 -15.87
CA ILE A 133 -33.76 38.26 -15.38
C ILE A 133 -34.87 38.54 -16.39
#